data_AF-A0A7J6XA40-F1
#
_entry.id   AF-A0A7J6XA40-F1
#
_cell.length_a   1.000
_cell.length_b   1.000
_cell.length_c   1.000
_cell.angle_alpha   90.00
_cell.angle_beta   90.00
_cell.angle_gamma   90.00
#
_symmetry.space_group_name_H-M   'P 1'
#
loop_
_entity.id
_entity.type
_entity.pdbx_description
1 polymer ?
#
loop_
_entity_poly.entity_id
_entity_poly.type
_entity_poly.pdbx_seq_one_letter_code
_entity_poly.pdbx_strand_id
1 'polypeptide(L)'
;MSLNKQFYVCSAICLLTVAACQYSSHQHCMFQVLYDRATGKSRGFAFVTMSSIEDCNTVIQNLDGSLYGGRPLRVNFSDKPKPKEPLYPETEYKLFVGNLSWSVTSESLTEAFNAYGDVVGARVLYDGETGRSRGYGFVCFNSKEEMEVALTSVNGM
;
A
#
# COMPACT_ATOMS: atom_id res chain seq x y z
N MET A 1 -20.80 -5.87 -8.74
CA MET A 1 -19.90 -4.70 -8.82
C MET A 1 -20.14 -3.82 -7.61
N SER A 2 -19.46 -4.12 -6.49
CA SER A 2 -19.62 -3.35 -5.25
C SER A 2 -18.77 -2.10 -5.33
N LEU A 3 -19.38 -0.97 -5.69
CA LEU A 3 -18.74 0.34 -5.62
C LEU A 3 -18.29 0.58 -4.18
N ASN A 4 -16.98 0.70 -3.97
CA ASN A 4 -16.36 1.03 -2.69
C ASN A 4 -16.84 2.41 -2.25
N LYS A 5 -17.73 2.45 -1.25
CA LYS A 5 -18.28 3.68 -0.65
C LYS A 5 -17.36 4.22 0.45
N GLN A 6 -16.08 4.44 0.13
CA GLN A 6 -15.08 4.94 1.08
C GLN A 6 -14.51 6.27 0.61
N PHE A 7 -14.24 7.18 1.54
CA PHE A 7 -13.69 8.50 1.26
C PHE A 7 -12.48 8.77 2.13
N TYR A 8 -11.47 9.35 1.51
CA TYR A 8 -10.23 9.79 2.14
C TYR A 8 -10.44 11.18 2.71
N VAL A 9 -10.09 11.36 3.98
CA VAL A 9 -10.11 12.66 4.63
C VAL A 9 -8.73 12.98 5.17
N CYS A 10 -8.10 14.05 4.66
CA CYS A 10 -6.84 14.57 5.20
C CYS A 10 -7.12 15.53 6.38
N SER A 11 -6.40 15.34 7.49
CA SER A 11 -6.41 16.05 8.79
C SER A 11 -7.32 15.45 9.88
N ALA A 12 -6.96 14.26 10.38
CA ALA A 12 -7.81 13.41 11.21
C ALA A 12 -8.06 13.83 12.68
N ILE A 13 -7.24 14.71 13.29
CA ILE A 13 -7.28 14.87 14.76
C ILE A 13 -8.57 15.52 15.26
N CYS A 14 -9.26 16.27 14.42
CA CYS A 14 -10.34 17.14 14.90
C CYS A 14 -11.68 16.82 14.15
N LEU A 15 -11.63 16.06 13.05
CA LEU A 15 -12.81 15.65 12.25
C LEU A 15 -13.73 14.63 12.94
N LEU A 16 -13.22 13.89 13.94
CA LEU A 16 -14.03 13.00 14.77
C LEU A 16 -15.18 13.74 15.45
N THR A 17 -14.99 15.02 15.77
CA THR A 17 -16.01 15.86 16.40
C THR A 17 -17.04 16.41 15.41
N VAL A 18 -16.65 16.80 14.19
CA VAL A 18 -17.58 17.46 13.24
C VAL A 18 -18.34 16.47 12.36
N ALA A 19 -17.68 15.45 11.82
CA ALA A 19 -18.35 14.47 10.98
C ALA A 19 -19.31 13.58 11.80
N ALA A 20 -18.92 13.22 13.03
CA ALA A 20 -19.80 12.48 13.93
C ALA A 20 -20.97 13.35 14.43
N CYS A 21 -20.79 14.63 14.73
CA CYS A 21 -21.92 15.47 15.17
C CYS A 21 -22.90 15.81 14.04
N GLN A 22 -22.45 15.98 12.79
CA GLN A 22 -23.33 16.48 11.72
C GLN A 22 -23.99 15.36 10.89
N TYR A 23 -23.39 14.17 10.83
CA TYR A 23 -23.90 13.01 10.07
C TYR A 23 -24.24 11.79 10.94
N SER A 24 -24.22 11.91 12.27
CA SER A 24 -24.70 10.85 13.20
C SER A 24 -26.17 10.47 13.03
N SER A 25 -26.95 11.28 12.29
CA SER A 25 -28.31 10.93 11.88
C SER A 25 -28.37 9.81 10.84
N HIS A 26 -27.28 9.50 10.13
CA HIS A 26 -27.19 8.38 9.19
C HIS A 26 -26.61 7.15 9.91
N GLN A 27 -27.48 6.17 10.18
CA GLN A 27 -27.22 5.00 11.07
C GLN A 27 -26.07 4.05 10.65
N HIS A 28 -25.31 4.29 9.58
CA HIS A 28 -24.27 3.38 9.11
C HIS A 28 -23.04 4.12 8.56
N CYS A 29 -22.26 4.74 9.45
CA CYS A 29 -20.97 5.35 9.11
C CYS A 29 -19.85 4.68 9.92
N MET A 30 -18.83 4.14 9.24
CA MET A 30 -17.64 3.54 9.89
C MET A 30 -16.42 4.44 9.64
N PHE A 31 -15.73 4.81 10.71
CA PHE A 31 -14.53 5.65 10.67
C PHE A 31 -13.29 4.81 10.97
N GLN A 32 -12.24 4.93 10.16
CA GLN A 32 -10.95 4.29 10.36
C GLN A 32 -9.83 5.33 10.27
N VAL A 33 -9.30 5.74 11.41
CA VAL A 33 -8.15 6.66 11.47
C VAL A 33 -6.86 5.86 11.43
N LEU A 34 -5.91 6.24 10.57
CA LEU A 34 -4.62 5.59 10.49
C LEU A 34 -3.62 6.27 11.42
N TYR A 35 -3.07 5.51 12.37
CA TYR A 35 -2.03 5.96 13.28
C TYR A 35 -0.71 5.30 12.93
N ASP A 36 0.37 6.04 13.14
CA ASP A 36 1.70 5.47 13.21
C ASP A 36 1.79 4.57 14.46
N ARG A 37 2.08 3.29 14.24
CA ARG A 37 2.12 2.27 15.29
C ARG A 37 3.28 2.47 16.27
N ALA A 38 4.37 3.10 15.84
CA ALA A 38 5.54 3.33 16.69
C ALA A 38 5.39 4.59 17.55
N THR A 39 4.82 5.66 16.99
CA THR A 39 4.77 6.96 17.67
C THR A 39 3.40 7.30 18.25
N GLY A 40 2.34 6.54 17.91
CA GLY A 40 0.95 6.84 18.29
C GLY A 40 0.39 8.10 17.62
N LYS A 41 1.17 8.78 16.77
CA LYS A 41 0.73 9.99 16.07
C LYS A 41 -0.21 9.60 14.93
N SER A 42 -1.30 10.35 14.75
CA SER A 42 -2.16 10.18 13.58
C SER A 42 -1.36 10.48 12.31
N ARG A 43 -1.52 9.68 11.26
CA ARG A 43 -0.88 9.93 9.95
C ARG A 43 -1.49 11.10 9.18
N GLY A 44 -2.36 11.87 9.84
CA GLY A 44 -3.02 13.02 9.25
C GLY A 44 -4.08 12.64 8.23
N PHE A 45 -4.63 11.42 8.25
CA PHE A 45 -5.78 11.06 7.42
C PHE A 45 -6.65 9.97 8.05
N ALA A 46 -7.89 9.89 7.59
CA ALA A 46 -8.87 8.89 7.99
C ALA A 46 -9.67 8.41 6.77
N PHE A 47 -10.18 7.18 6.86
CA PHE A 47 -11.16 6.65 5.93
C PHE A 47 -12.54 6.68 6.56
N VAL A 48 -13.52 7.12 5.79
CA VAL A 48 -14.93 7.08 6.19
C VAL A 48 -15.66 6.18 5.21
N THR A 49 -16.33 5.15 5.73
CA THR A 49 -17.21 4.28 4.94
C THR A 49 -18.65 4.68 5.23
N MET A 50 -19.38 5.04 4.17
CA MET A 50 -20.80 5.42 4.26
C MET A 50 -21.69 4.35 3.62
N SER A 51 -22.95 4.30 4.01
CA SER A 51 -23.94 3.38 3.44
C SER A 51 -24.49 3.82 2.08
N SER A 52 -24.54 5.12 1.77
CA SER A 52 -25.05 5.68 0.50
C SER A 52 -23.99 6.47 -0.24
N ILE A 53 -23.97 6.34 -1.58
CA ILE A 53 -23.08 7.12 -2.44
C ILE A 53 -23.50 8.60 -2.51
N GLU A 54 -24.79 8.87 -2.35
CA GLU A 54 -25.36 10.22 -2.34
C GLU A 54 -24.86 11.02 -1.13
N ASP A 55 -24.87 10.38 0.05
CA ASP A 55 -24.31 10.95 1.27
C ASP A 55 -22.83 11.29 1.07
N CYS A 56 -22.11 10.45 0.35
CA CYS A 56 -20.69 10.68 0.11
C CYS A 56 -20.42 11.87 -0.80
N ASN A 57 -21.19 12.00 -1.89
CA ASN A 57 -21.11 13.15 -2.78
C ASN A 57 -21.39 14.44 -2.01
N THR A 58 -22.42 14.42 -1.16
CA THR A 58 -22.80 15.53 -0.30
C THR A 58 -21.67 15.90 0.67
N VAL A 59 -21.05 14.90 1.29
CA VAL A 59 -19.92 15.07 2.20
C VAL A 59 -18.70 15.66 1.49
N ILE A 60 -18.35 15.16 0.29
CA ILE A 60 -17.24 15.73 -0.50
C ILE A 60 -17.52 17.18 -0.85
N GLN A 61 -18.70 17.49 -1.41
CA GLN A 61 -19.04 18.83 -1.86
C GLN A 61 -19.02 19.85 -0.72
N ASN A 62 -19.44 19.45 0.48
CA ASN A 62 -19.52 20.35 1.62
C ASN A 62 -18.22 20.45 2.43
N LEU A 63 -17.42 19.37 2.49
CA LEU A 63 -16.24 19.32 3.35
C LEU A 63 -14.92 19.49 2.59
N ASP A 64 -14.83 19.16 1.29
CA ASP A 64 -13.60 19.41 0.52
C ASP A 64 -13.32 20.92 0.42
N GLY A 65 -12.11 21.31 0.78
CA GLY A 65 -11.68 22.71 0.82
C GLY A 65 -12.16 23.51 2.04
N SER A 66 -13.05 22.96 2.87
CA SER A 66 -13.50 23.62 4.10
C SER A 66 -12.33 23.78 5.09
N LEU A 67 -12.26 24.93 5.78
CA LEU A 67 -11.19 25.22 6.73
C LEU A 67 -11.51 24.60 8.09
N TYR A 68 -10.60 23.77 8.59
CA TYR A 68 -10.74 23.17 9.91
C TYR A 68 -9.40 23.15 10.66
N GLY A 69 -9.38 23.74 11.86
CA GLY A 69 -8.13 23.97 12.60
C GLY A 69 -7.11 24.82 11.83
N GLY A 70 -7.58 25.75 10.99
CA GLY A 70 -6.74 26.61 10.16
C GLY A 70 -6.12 25.91 8.94
N ARG A 71 -6.53 24.68 8.61
CA ARG A 71 -6.06 23.93 7.44
C ARG A 71 -7.26 23.53 6.55
N PRO A 72 -7.16 23.64 5.23
CA PRO A 72 -8.21 23.15 4.34
C PRO A 72 -8.26 21.62 4.40
N LEU A 73 -9.46 21.08 4.58
CA LEU A 73 -9.73 19.65 4.50
C LEU A 73 -9.66 19.20 3.04
N ARG A 74 -9.17 17.97 2.84
CA ARG A 74 -9.26 17.28 1.55
C ARG A 74 -10.13 16.06 1.70
N VAL A 75 -11.23 16.01 0.97
CA VAL A 75 -12.22 14.92 1.01
C VAL A 75 -12.42 14.39 -0.40
N ASN A 76 -12.03 13.13 -0.64
CA ASN A 76 -12.12 12.51 -1.97
C ASN A 76 -12.63 11.08 -1.87
N PHE A 77 -13.19 10.54 -2.97
CA PHE A 77 -13.40 9.10 -3.10
C PHE A 77 -12.08 8.38 -2.83
N SER A 78 -12.10 7.47 -1.87
CA SER A 78 -11.00 6.54 -1.67
C SER A 78 -11.22 5.38 -2.61
N ASP A 79 -10.42 5.33 -3.66
CA ASP A 79 -10.03 4.03 -4.17
C ASP A 79 -9.31 3.35 -3.00
N LYS A 80 -9.85 2.24 -2.48
CA LYS A 80 -9.02 1.34 -1.66
C LYS A 80 -7.72 1.18 -2.44
N PRO A 81 -6.53 1.29 -1.81
CA PRO A 81 -5.30 1.04 -2.54
C PRO A 81 -5.51 -0.29 -3.24
N LYS A 82 -5.58 -0.27 -4.58
CA LYS A 82 -5.71 -1.50 -5.35
C LYS A 82 -4.61 -2.38 -4.76
N PRO A 83 -4.92 -3.61 -4.28
CA PRO A 83 -3.85 -4.51 -3.85
C PRO A 83 -2.85 -4.45 -4.98
N LYS A 84 -1.63 -3.97 -4.70
CA LYS A 84 -0.66 -3.69 -5.76
C LYS A 84 -0.59 -4.97 -6.55
N GLU A 85 -1.14 -4.94 -7.76
CA GLU A 85 -1.19 -6.12 -8.60
C GLU A 85 0.26 -6.61 -8.66
N PRO A 86 0.50 -7.89 -8.33
CA PRO A 86 1.86 -8.37 -8.34
C PRO A 86 2.40 -8.09 -9.76
N LEU A 87 3.57 -7.45 -9.83
CA LEU A 87 4.15 -6.99 -11.09
C LEU A 87 4.38 -8.15 -12.07
N TYR A 88 4.38 -9.36 -11.55
CA TYR A 88 4.52 -10.63 -12.23
C TYR A 88 3.62 -11.67 -11.54
N PRO A 89 3.16 -12.71 -12.24
CA PRO A 89 2.40 -13.78 -11.63
C PRO A 89 3.23 -14.43 -10.51
N GLU A 90 2.70 -14.47 -9.30
CA GLU A 90 3.39 -15.08 -8.17
C GLU A 90 3.31 -16.61 -8.31
N THR A 91 4.43 -17.23 -8.66
CA THR A 91 4.57 -18.68 -8.78
C THR A 91 4.98 -19.29 -7.43
N GLU A 92 4.76 -20.60 -7.27
CA GLU A 92 5.26 -21.35 -6.10
C GLU A 92 6.80 -21.45 -6.09
N TYR A 93 7.46 -21.16 -7.22
CA TYR A 93 8.90 -21.27 -7.43
C TYR A 93 9.62 -19.95 -7.12
N LYS A 94 9.49 -19.50 -5.86
CA LYS A 94 10.00 -18.22 -5.38
C LYS A 94 11.22 -18.40 -4.46
N LEU A 95 12.33 -17.75 -4.80
CA LEU A 95 13.52 -17.66 -3.96
C LEU A 95 13.57 -16.35 -3.19
N PHE A 96 14.03 -16.45 -1.93
CA PHE A 96 14.43 -15.30 -1.14
C PHE A 96 15.93 -15.06 -1.33
N VAL A 97 16.30 -13.83 -1.65
CA VAL A 97 17.68 -13.41 -1.84
C VAL A 97 18.00 -12.33 -0.80
N GLY A 98 18.76 -12.70 0.22
CA GLY A 98 19.18 -11.80 1.29
C GLY A 98 20.57 -11.21 1.06
N ASN A 99 20.97 -10.29 1.93
CA ASN A 99 22.30 -9.68 1.95
C ASN A 99 22.71 -8.98 0.64
N LEU A 100 21.73 -8.46 -0.09
CA LEU A 100 21.95 -7.69 -1.30
C LEU A 100 22.58 -6.34 -0.96
N SER A 101 23.52 -5.90 -1.80
CA SER A 101 24.02 -4.52 -1.73
C SER A 101 22.87 -3.53 -1.92
N TRP A 102 22.92 -2.39 -1.22
CA TRP A 102 21.90 -1.35 -1.31
C TRP A 102 21.77 -0.71 -2.69
N SER A 103 22.77 -0.89 -3.55
CA SER A 103 22.76 -0.46 -4.95
C SER A 103 22.06 -1.44 -5.89
N VAL A 104 21.72 -2.65 -5.43
CA VAL A 104 21.07 -3.66 -6.28
C VAL A 104 19.62 -3.29 -6.50
N THR A 105 19.25 -3.14 -7.77
CA THR A 105 17.88 -2.90 -8.22
C THR A 105 17.19 -4.22 -8.61
N SER A 106 15.88 -4.18 -8.80
CA SER A 106 15.14 -5.33 -9.32
C SER A 106 15.62 -5.77 -10.70
N GLU A 107 16.02 -4.83 -11.56
CA GLU A 107 16.54 -5.13 -12.90
C GLU A 107 17.86 -5.89 -12.84
N SER A 108 18.84 -5.37 -12.08
CA SER A 108 20.13 -6.06 -11.91
C SER A 108 19.98 -7.44 -11.28
N LEU A 109 19.01 -7.59 -10.39
CA LEU A 109 18.73 -8.87 -9.76
C LEU A 109 18.06 -9.85 -10.74
N THR A 110 17.14 -9.40 -11.58
CA THR A 110 16.60 -10.21 -12.69
C THR A 110 17.73 -10.66 -13.62
N GLU A 111 18.58 -9.73 -14.08
CA GLU A 111 19.69 -10.04 -14.98
C GLU A 111 20.68 -11.06 -14.38
N ALA A 112 21.02 -10.91 -13.11
CA ALA A 112 21.92 -11.84 -12.41
C ALA A 112 21.34 -13.25 -12.31
N PHE A 113 20.03 -13.37 -12.06
CA PHE A 113 19.37 -14.67 -11.93
C PHE A 113 18.95 -15.29 -13.26
N ASN A 114 18.87 -14.49 -14.34
CA ASN A 114 18.55 -14.95 -15.69
C ASN A 114 19.62 -15.91 -16.25
N ALA A 115 20.83 -15.93 -15.67
CA ALA A 115 21.88 -16.89 -16.03
C ALA A 115 21.58 -18.32 -15.56
N TYR A 116 20.70 -18.50 -14.57
CA TYR A 116 20.36 -19.81 -13.98
C TYR A 116 19.02 -20.38 -14.46
N GLY A 117 18.16 -19.54 -15.04
CA GLY A 117 16.83 -19.94 -15.53
C GLY A 117 15.98 -18.77 -15.98
N ASP A 118 14.74 -19.03 -16.38
CA ASP A 118 13.80 -18.03 -16.87
C ASP A 118 13.10 -17.35 -15.68
N VAL A 119 13.51 -16.11 -15.42
CA VAL A 119 12.98 -15.31 -14.31
C VAL A 119 11.67 -14.65 -14.74
N VAL A 120 10.57 -15.17 -14.20
CA VAL A 120 9.21 -14.60 -14.35
C VAL A 120 9.14 -13.19 -13.76
N GLY A 121 9.87 -12.95 -12.68
CA GLY A 121 10.05 -11.61 -12.15
C GLY A 121 10.84 -11.58 -10.87
N ALA A 122 11.46 -10.43 -10.61
CA ALA A 122 12.19 -10.20 -9.39
C ALA A 122 11.83 -8.85 -8.76
N ARG A 123 11.98 -8.77 -7.43
CA ARG A 123 11.63 -7.58 -6.66
C ARG A 123 12.55 -7.41 -5.46
N VAL A 124 13.22 -6.26 -5.40
CA VAL A 124 13.92 -5.77 -4.21
C VAL A 124 12.94 -5.02 -3.32
N LEU A 125 13.02 -5.22 -2.00
CA LEU A 125 12.20 -4.49 -1.05
C LEU A 125 12.92 -3.23 -0.57
N TYR A 126 12.19 -2.12 -0.57
CA TYR A 126 12.67 -0.82 -0.13
C TYR A 126 11.92 -0.37 1.11
N ASP A 127 12.59 0.37 1.97
CA ASP A 127 12.01 1.06 3.11
C ASP A 127 11.07 2.17 2.60
N GLY A 128 9.82 2.14 3.08
CA GLY A 128 8.79 3.07 2.66
C GLY A 128 8.97 4.49 3.20
N GLU A 129 9.79 4.69 4.24
CA GLU A 129 10.06 6.01 4.81
C GLU A 129 11.28 6.67 4.18
N THR A 130 12.36 5.91 4.01
CA THR A 130 13.65 6.43 3.53
C THR A 130 13.90 6.20 2.04
N GLY A 131 13.11 5.32 1.39
CA GLY A 131 13.30 4.90 0.00
C GLY A 131 14.53 4.01 -0.21
N ARG A 132 15.25 3.63 0.85
CA ARG A 132 16.48 2.82 0.76
C ARG A 132 16.15 1.34 0.60
N SER A 133 17.00 0.61 -0.12
CA SER A 133 16.88 -0.86 -0.20
C SER A 133 17.02 -1.47 1.19
N ARG A 134 16.19 -2.46 1.49
CA ARG A 134 16.28 -3.26 2.72
C ARG A 134 17.40 -4.31 2.66
N GLY A 135 18.11 -4.40 1.53
CA GLY A 135 19.18 -5.37 1.32
C GLY A 135 18.66 -6.80 1.13
N TYR A 136 17.41 -6.96 0.69
CA TYR A 136 16.87 -8.26 0.32
C TYR A 136 15.78 -8.12 -0.74
N GLY A 137 15.55 -9.22 -1.46
CA GLY A 137 14.57 -9.30 -2.52
C GLY A 137 14.05 -10.73 -2.72
N PHE A 138 13.17 -10.87 -3.69
CA PHE A 138 12.59 -12.13 -4.11
C PHE A 138 12.73 -12.31 -5.62
N VAL A 139 12.95 -13.55 -6.05
CA VAL A 139 13.00 -13.95 -7.46
C VAL A 139 11.97 -15.04 -7.67
N CYS A 140 11.15 -14.93 -8.70
CA CYS A 140 10.21 -15.96 -9.13
C CYS A 140 10.69 -16.56 -10.45
N PHE A 141 10.79 -17.88 -10.50
CA PHE A 141 11.11 -18.66 -11.69
C PHE A 141 9.85 -19.24 -12.32
N ASN A 142 9.99 -19.65 -13.58
CA ASN A 142 8.93 -20.31 -14.31
C ASN A 142 8.82 -21.81 -13.95
N SER A 143 9.96 -22.45 -13.66
CA SER A 143 10.04 -23.87 -13.31
C SER A 143 10.70 -24.13 -11.95
N LYS A 144 10.34 -25.25 -11.32
CA LYS A 144 10.99 -25.74 -10.09
C LYS A 144 12.46 -26.09 -10.33
N GLU A 145 12.78 -26.64 -11.50
CA GLU A 145 14.12 -27.12 -11.84
C GLU A 145 15.13 -25.97 -11.86
N GLU A 146 14.77 -24.88 -12.54
CA GLU A 146 15.55 -23.64 -12.64
C GLU A 146 15.78 -23.00 -11.26
N MET A 147 14.73 -22.99 -10.44
CA MET A 147 14.79 -22.51 -9.06
C MET A 147 15.78 -23.34 -8.21
N GLU A 148 15.76 -24.67 -8.34
CA GLU A 148 16.69 -25.55 -7.61
C GLU A 148 18.15 -25.40 -8.08
N VAL A 149 18.37 -25.17 -9.37
CA VAL A 149 19.70 -24.88 -9.94
C VAL A 149 20.25 -23.55 -9.40
N ALA A 150 19.43 -22.50 -9.41
CA ALA A 150 19.79 -21.21 -8.85
C ALA A 150 20.07 -21.30 -7.35
N LEU A 151 19.21 -22.02 -6.61
CA LEU A 151 19.40 -22.25 -5.17
C LEU A 151 20.73 -22.96 -4.89
N THR A 152 21.04 -24.03 -5.61
CA THR A 152 22.27 -24.80 -5.39
C THR A 152 23.52 -23.99 -5.77
N SER A 153 23.42 -23.17 -6.82
CA SER A 153 24.57 -22.38 -7.32
C SER A 153 24.86 -21.14 -6.48
N VAL A 154 23.83 -20.49 -5.94
CA VAL A 154 23.94 -19.17 -5.30
C VAL A 154 23.89 -19.26 -3.77
N ASN A 155 23.51 -20.41 -3.20
CA ASN A 155 23.49 -20.60 -1.76
C ASN A 155 24.93 -20.57 -1.18
N GLY A 156 25.26 -19.50 -0.47
CA GLY A 156 26.56 -19.29 0.19
C GLY A 156 27.48 -18.27 -0.48
N MET A 157 26.99 -17.54 -1.50
CA MET A 157 27.68 -16.35 -2.06
C MET A 157 27.47 -15.08 -1.23
#